data_AF-A0A2B5KNM6-F1
#
_entry.id   AF-A0A2B5KNM6-F1
#
_cell.length_a   1.000
_cell.length_b   1.000
_cell.length_c   1.000
_cell.angle_alpha   90.00
_cell.angle_beta   90.00
_cell.angle_gamma   90.00
#
_symmetry.space_group_name_H-M   'P 1'
#
loop_
_entity.id
_entity.type
_entity.pdbx_description
1 polymer ?
#
loop_
_entity_poly.entity_id
_entity_poly.type
_entity_poly.pdbx_seq_one_letter_code
_entity_poly.pdbx_strand_id
1 'polypeptide(L)' 'MDFPYPFIVEMNVKKISGELGLQAEVSHTDLASSKSEQADLYLGAKDIICNFEDGVRTVAGLTNILDQNEIKEALQKHLI' A
#
# COMPACT_ATOMS: atom_id res chain seq x y z
N MET A 1 -8.44 -20.61 -6.53
CA MET A 1 -7.25 -20.06 -7.22
C MET A 1 -7.08 -18.66 -6.68
N ASP A 2 -6.17 -18.47 -5.73
CA ASP A 2 -5.76 -17.13 -5.33
C ASP A 2 -5.05 -16.50 -6.53
N PHE A 3 -5.63 -15.44 -7.06
CA PHE A 3 -5.01 -14.71 -8.16
C PHE A 3 -3.70 -14.06 -7.68
N PRO A 4 -2.66 -13.95 -8.52
CA PRO A 4 -1.37 -13.37 -8.14
C PRO A 4 -1.41 -11.84 -7.94
N TYR A 5 -2.59 -11.22 -7.91
CA TYR A 5 -2.74 -9.77 -7.81
C TYR A 5 -2.03 -9.15 -6.60
N PRO A 6 -2.12 -9.70 -5.37
CA PRO A 6 -1.41 -9.12 -4.22
C PRO A 6 0.11 -9.11 -4.43
N PHE A 7 0.64 -10.16 -5.05
CA PHE A 7 2.07 -10.28 -5.32
C PHE A 7 2.54 -9.27 -6.36
N ILE A 8 1.76 -8.99 -7.40
CA ILE A 8 2.07 -7.98 -8.42
C ILE A 8 2.12 -6.59 -7.78
N VAL A 9 1.15 -6.27 -6.92
CA VAL A 9 1.12 -4.99 -6.20
C VAL A 9 2.35 -4.86 -5.30
N GLU A 10 2.66 -5.90 -4.53
CA GLU A 10 3.84 -5.93 -3.66
C GLU A 10 5.14 -5.70 -4.45
N MET A 11 5.31 -6.38 -5.58
CA MET A 11 6.47 -6.19 -6.45
C MET A 11 6.56 -4.76 -7.01
N ASN A 12 5.44 -4.17 -7.42
CA ASN A 12 5.42 -2.79 -7.90
C ASN A 12 5.81 -1.79 -6.81
N VAL A 13 5.24 -1.93 -5.61
CA VAL A 13 5.57 -1.06 -4.47
C VAL A 13 7.05 -1.20 -4.11
N LYS A 14 7.58 -2.44 -3.99
CA LYS A 14 9.02 -2.68 -3.72
C LYS A 14 9.92 -2.02 -4.77
N LYS A 15 9.58 -2.17 -6.05
CA LYS A 15 10.34 -1.57 -7.15
C LYS A 15 10.36 -0.05 -7.04
N ILE A 16 9.20 0.58 -6.87
CA ILE A 16 9.07 2.05 -6.80
C ILE A 16 9.75 2.60 -5.54
N SER A 17 9.60 1.93 -4.39
CA SER A 17 10.33 2.28 -3.17
C SER A 17 11.83 2.29 -3.41
N GLY A 18 12.36 1.28 -4.11
CA GLY A 18 13.77 1.24 -4.52
C GLY A 18 14.17 2.39 -5.45
N GLU A 19 13.32 2.75 -6.43
CA GLU A 19 13.54 3.90 -7.32
C GLU A 19 13.54 5.25 -6.58
N LEU A 20 12.77 5.36 -5.50
CA LEU A 20 12.72 6.53 -4.61
C LEU A 20 13.85 6.56 -3.57
N GLY A 21 14.68 5.51 -3.48
CA GLY A 21 15.73 5.38 -2.48
C GLY A 21 15.24 5.01 -1.07
N LEU A 22 13.99 4.52 -0.96
CA LEU A 22 13.39 4.08 0.30
C LEU A 22 13.79 2.64 0.61
N GLN A 23 14.26 2.40 1.84
CA GLN A 23 14.39 1.03 2.38
C GLN A 23 13.07 0.65 3.05
N ALA A 24 12.15 0.09 2.27
CA ALA A 24 10.83 -0.31 2.75
C ALA A 24 10.68 -1.83 2.79
N GLU A 25 10.16 -2.34 3.91
CA GLU A 25 9.59 -3.69 3.97
C GLU A 25 8.13 -3.62 3.50
N VAL A 26 7.80 -4.42 2.49
CA VAL A 26 6.46 -4.44 1.91
C VAL A 26 5.91 -5.84 2.04
N SER A 27 4.78 -5.96 2.73
CA SER A 27 3.98 -7.18 2.87
C SER A 27 2.56 -6.93 2.37
N HIS A 28 1.88 -7.99 1.95
CA HIS A 28 0.45 -7.97 1.72
C HIS A 28 -0.25 -8.73 2.86
N THR A 29 -1.37 -8.17 3.33
CA THR A 29 -2.24 -8.79 4.34
C THR A 29 -3.69 -8.43 4.01
N ASP A 30 -4.65 -9.08 4.64
CA ASP A 30 -6.07 -8.74 4.50
C ASP A 30 -6.49 -7.63 5.48
N LEU A 31 -7.68 -7.04 5.28
CA LEU A 31 -8.18 -5.92 6.08
C LEU A 31 -8.45 -6.27 7.55
N ALA A 32 -8.77 -7.53 7.86
CA ALA A 32 -8.99 -7.95 9.24
C ALA A 32 -7.65 -8.11 9.96
N SER A 33 -6.69 -8.75 9.30
CA SER A 33 -5.34 -9.01 9.80
C SER A 33 -4.49 -7.74 9.91
N SER A 34 -4.68 -6.78 8.98
CA SER A 34 -3.97 -5.48 9.00
C SER A 34 -4.26 -4.65 10.25
N LYS A 35 -5.34 -4.93 11.00
CA LYS A 35 -5.65 -4.23 12.25
C LYS A 35 -4.67 -4.55 13.37
N SER A 36 -4.05 -5.73 13.34
CA SER A 36 -3.06 -6.14 14.34
C SER A 36 -1.63 -5.86 13.91
N GLU A 37 -1.39 -5.61 12.63
CA GLU A 37 -0.08 -5.30 12.08
C GLU A 37 0.18 -3.78 12.16
N GLN A 38 1.43 -3.37 12.36
CA GLN A 38 1.86 -1.96 12.28
C GLN A 38 2.65 -1.73 11.01
N ALA A 39 2.30 -0.67 10.27
CA ALA A 39 3.03 -0.18 9.12
C ALA A 39 3.01 1.36 9.12
N ASP A 40 4.04 1.97 8.53
CA ASP A 40 4.09 3.43 8.35
C ASP A 40 3.05 3.93 7.34
N LEU A 41 2.66 3.06 6.40
CA LEU A 41 1.66 3.34 5.37
C LEU A 41 0.91 2.06 4.99
N TYR A 42 -0.42 2.14 4.98
CA TYR A 42 -1.29 1.10 4.45
C TYR A 42 -1.83 1.54 3.08
N LEU A 43 -1.57 0.72 2.05
CA LEU A 43 -2.02 0.94 0.68
C LEU A 43 -3.16 -0.01 0.35
N GLY A 44 -4.18 0.48 -0.34
CA GLY A 44 -5.29 -0.35 -0.79
C GLY A 44 -6.21 0.36 -1.75
N ALA A 45 -7.18 -0.37 -2.29
CA ALA A 45 -8.20 0.21 -3.13
C ALA A 45 -9.00 1.25 -2.34
N LYS A 46 -9.16 2.44 -2.92
CA LYS A 46 -9.82 3.60 -2.29
C LYS A 46 -11.19 3.26 -1.69
N ASP A 47 -11.99 2.50 -2.42
CA ASP A 47 -13.35 2.11 -2.00
C ASP A 47 -13.37 1.24 -0.72
N ILE A 48 -12.26 0.57 -0.43
CA ILE A 48 -12.14 -0.34 0.72
C ILE A 48 -11.39 0.36 1.85
N ILE A 49 -10.23 0.95 1.56
CA ILE A 49 -9.31 1.44 2.59
C ILE A 49 -9.76 2.76 3.24
N CYS A 50 -10.60 3.57 2.57
CA CYS A 50 -11.19 4.76 3.20
C CYS A 50 -12.10 4.39 4.39
N ASN A 51 -12.72 3.21 4.39
CA ASN A 51 -13.51 2.74 5.53
C ASN A 51 -12.64 2.15 6.66
N PHE A 52 -11.32 2.05 6.43
CA PHE A 52 -10.33 1.54 7.37
C PHE A 52 -9.62 2.66 8.14
N GLU A 53 -9.85 3.91 7.76
CA GLU A 53 -9.26 5.08 8.40
C GLU A 53 -9.85 5.25 9.81
N ASP A 54 -9.08 4.86 10.83
CA ASP A 54 -9.44 4.97 12.25
C ASP A 54 -8.79 6.19 12.93
N GLY A 55 -8.13 7.04 12.14
CA GLY A 55 -7.44 8.26 12.58
C GLY A 55 -6.09 8.02 13.27
N VAL A 56 -5.68 6.76 13.42
CA VAL A 56 -4.41 6.38 14.06
C VAL A 56 -3.39 5.92 13.02
N ARG A 57 -3.85 5.32 11.92
CA ARG A 57 -3.00 4.79 10.84
C ARG A 57 -2.93 5.73 9.65
N THR A 58 -1.77 5.77 9.01
CA THR A 58 -1.61 6.43 7.71
C THR A 58 -2.11 5.50 6.61
N VAL A 59 -3.20 5.87 5.95
CA VAL A 59 -3.80 5.11 4.85
C VAL A 59 -3.73 5.91 3.55
N ALA A 60 -3.40 5.25 2.45
CA ALA A 60 -3.46 5.80 1.11
C ALA A 60 -4.35 4.94 0.21
N GLY A 61 -5.46 5.53 -0.23
CA GLY A 61 -6.40 4.92 -1.17
C GLY A 61 -6.00 5.16 -2.62
N LEU A 62 -5.75 4.08 -3.34
CA LEU A 62 -5.45 4.08 -4.77
C LEU A 62 -6.73 3.79 -5.56
N THR A 63 -6.93 4.51 -6.67
CA THR A 63 -8.02 4.23 -7.60
C THR A 63 -7.69 2.97 -8.41
N ASN A 64 -6.41 2.82 -8.80
CA ASN A 64 -5.91 1.61 -9.42
C ASN A 64 -4.66 1.11 -8.68
N ILE A 65 -4.80 -0.01 -7.96
CA ILE A 65 -3.72 -0.62 -7.16
C ILE A 65 -2.57 -1.17 -8.01
N LEU A 66 -2.71 -1.24 -9.33
CA LEU A 66 -1.64 -1.66 -10.26
C LEU A 66 -0.96 -0.46 -10.95
N ASP A 67 -1.49 0.75 -10.79
CA ASP A 67 -0.90 1.95 -11.41
C ASP A 67 0.35 2.38 -10.65
N GLN A 68 1.50 2.26 -11.32
CA GLN A 68 2.80 2.60 -10.73
C GLN A 68 2.92 4.10 -10.42
N ASN A 69 2.26 4.98 -11.18
CA ASN A 69 2.29 6.41 -10.91
C ASN A 69 1.48 6.74 -9.65
N GLU A 70 0.27 6.17 -9.50
CA GLU A 70 -0.53 6.37 -8.28
C GLU A 70 0.20 5.84 -7.04
N ILE A 71 0.81 4.65 -7.13
CA ILE A 71 1.62 4.09 -6.04
C ILE A 71 2.77 5.04 -5.70
N LYS A 72 3.50 5.53 -6.70
CA LYS A 72 4.62 6.45 -6.49
C LYS A 72 4.19 7.74 -5.81
N GLU A 73 3.12 8.36 -6.29
CA GLU A 73 2.57 9.59 -5.69
C GLU A 73 2.14 9.36 -4.23
N ALA A 74 1.52 8.22 -3.93
CA ALA A 74 1.14 7.86 -2.57
C ALA A 74 2.37 7.67 -1.66
N LEU A 75 3.39 6.95 -2.11
CA LEU A 75 4.64 6.77 -1.34
C LEU A 75 5.33 8.12 -1.08
N GLN A 76 5.45 8.95 -2.11
CA GLN A 76 6.07 10.28 -1.96
C GLN A 76 5.29 11.20 -1.05
N LYS A 77 3.96 11.15 -1.06
CA LYS A 77 3.12 12.02 -0.24
C LYS A 77 3.15 11.66 1.24
N HIS A 78 3.33 10.38 1.57
CA HIS A 78 3.17 9.86 2.93
C HIS A 78 4.48 9.46 3.61
N LEU A 79 5.54 9.17 2.85
CA LEU A 79 6.82 8.66 3.39
C LEU A 79 8.03 9.56 3.11
N ILE A 80 7.85 10.68 2.39
CA ILE A 80 8.90 11.64 2.02
C ILE A 80 8.43 13.06 2.38
#